data_AF-A0A7M7HMA4-F1
#
_entry.id   AF-A0A7M7HMA4-F1
#
_cell.length_a   1.000
_cell.length_b   1.000
_cell.length_c   1.000
_cell.angle_alpha   90.00
_cell.angle_beta   90.00
_cell.angle_gamma   90.00
#
_symmetry.space_group_name_H-M   'P 1'
#
loop_
_entity.id
_entity.type
_entity.pdbx_description
1 polymer ?
#
loop_
_entity_poly.entity_id
_entity_poly.type
_entity_poly.pdbx_seq_one_letter_code
_entity_poly.pdbx_strand_id
1 'polypeptide(L)'
;MIIFNMAAGSAGEPGPPPCKVGDIVTCKNCLEVNIEGEVLAYDPTSRLLALKKPPTSSERKNLCDICIVNLNLVSDFQVKHENAEPPREPPSLDTNKLKRRTDENISEKMMLIQLNSKGISKQGIQLYQTIKKTLKCRWVEDKMIVNEDDRKISFIHILFSYKHVFIK
;
A
#
# COMPACT_ATOMS: atom_id res chain seq x y z
N MET A 1 -8.05 -5.41 -34.73
CA MET A 1 -8.27 -3.95 -34.61
C MET A 1 -9.66 -3.76 -34.00
N ILE A 2 -9.74 -3.60 -32.68
CA ILE A 2 -11.01 -3.32 -32.00
C ILE A 2 -11.20 -1.81 -32.11
N ILE A 3 -12.22 -1.41 -32.88
CA ILE A 3 -12.57 0.00 -33.09
C ILE A 3 -13.31 0.46 -31.83
N PHE A 4 -12.70 1.35 -31.06
CA PHE A 4 -13.42 2.12 -30.05
C PHE A 4 -14.36 3.08 -30.78
N ASN A 5 -15.66 2.76 -30.79
CA ASN A 5 -16.67 3.70 -31.24
C ASN A 5 -16.87 4.71 -30.09
N MET A 6 -16.05 5.75 -30.08
CA MET A 6 -16.32 6.95 -29.29
C MET A 6 -17.51 7.64 -29.95
N ALA A 7 -18.69 7.51 -29.37
CA ALA A 7 -19.80 8.38 -29.70
C ALA A 7 -19.35 9.82 -29.44
N ALA A 8 -19.19 10.60 -30.51
CA ALA A 8 -18.95 12.03 -30.47
C ALA A 8 -20.22 12.72 -29.96
N GLY A 9 -20.45 12.66 -28.66
CA GLY A 9 -21.39 13.52 -27.95
C GLY A 9 -20.59 14.56 -27.20
N SER A 10 -20.74 15.83 -27.58
CA SER A 10 -20.28 16.96 -26.76
C SER A 10 -20.99 16.90 -25.41
N ALA A 11 -20.32 16.40 -24.39
CA ALA A 11 -20.82 16.40 -23.02
C ALA A 11 -19.73 17.00 -22.14
N GLY A 12 -20.10 17.99 -21.33
CA GLY A 12 -19.30 18.40 -20.19
C GLY A 12 -18.88 17.17 -19.38
N GLU A 13 -17.80 17.32 -18.60
CA GLU A 13 -17.24 16.20 -17.84
C GLU A 13 -18.34 15.32 -17.25
N PRO A 14 -18.34 14.01 -17.56
CA PRO A 14 -19.40 13.14 -17.09
C PRO A 14 -19.49 13.30 -15.58
N GLY A 15 -20.68 13.64 -15.08
CA GLY A 15 -20.89 13.87 -13.66
C GLY A 15 -20.49 12.66 -12.80
N PRO A 16 -20.49 12.82 -11.48
CA PRO A 16 -20.30 11.69 -10.58
C PRO A 16 -21.32 10.58 -10.92
N PRO A 17 -20.92 9.29 -10.82
CA PRO A 17 -21.85 8.19 -11.02
C PRO A 17 -23.01 8.32 -10.05
N PRO A 18 -24.22 7.89 -10.43
CA PRO A 18 -25.43 8.02 -9.62
C PRO A 18 -25.47 6.97 -8.50
N CYS A 19 -24.36 6.75 -7.78
CA CYS A 19 -24.25 5.78 -6.69
C CYS A 19 -23.63 6.40 -5.44
N LYS A 20 -23.97 5.86 -4.28
CA LYS A 20 -23.38 6.20 -2.98
C LYS A 20 -22.71 4.98 -2.35
N VAL A 21 -21.90 5.24 -1.31
CA VAL A 21 -21.26 4.17 -0.53
C VAL A 21 -22.33 3.24 0.06
N GLY A 22 -22.10 1.94 -0.06
CA GLY A 22 -23.01 0.86 0.35
C GLY A 22 -23.94 0.36 -0.76
N ASP A 23 -24.13 1.10 -1.86
CA ASP A 23 -24.95 0.61 -2.97
C ASP A 23 -24.31 -0.64 -3.61
N ILE A 24 -25.15 -1.56 -4.08
CA ILE A 24 -24.69 -2.67 -4.92
C ILE A 24 -24.81 -2.24 -6.37
N VAL A 25 -23.68 -2.24 -7.06
CA VAL A 25 -23.59 -1.84 -8.46
C VAL A 25 -23.08 -2.99 -9.32
N THR A 26 -23.43 -2.95 -10.59
CA THR A 26 -22.82 -3.78 -11.61
C THR A 26 -22.22 -2.90 -12.70
N CYS A 27 -21.06 -3.29 -13.20
CA CYS A 27 -20.41 -2.63 -14.30
C CYS A 27 -19.77 -3.62 -15.24
N LYS A 28 -19.69 -3.26 -16.52
CA LYS A 28 -19.07 -4.07 -17.55
C LYS A 28 -17.76 -3.43 -18.00
N ASN A 29 -16.66 -4.13 -17.86
CA ASN A 29 -15.37 -3.61 -18.31
C ASN A 29 -15.19 -3.72 -19.83
N CYS A 30 -14.11 -3.15 -20.36
CA CYS A 30 -13.74 -3.21 -21.78
C CYS A 30 -13.45 -4.63 -22.32
N LEU A 31 -13.43 -5.66 -21.46
CA LEU A 31 -13.30 -7.07 -21.82
C LEU A 31 -14.64 -7.81 -21.77
N GLU A 32 -15.76 -7.08 -21.70
CA GLU A 32 -17.12 -7.62 -21.57
C GLU A 32 -17.35 -8.45 -20.29
N VAL A 33 -16.50 -8.29 -19.28
CA VAL A 33 -16.64 -8.96 -17.98
C VAL A 33 -17.48 -8.09 -17.05
N ASN A 34 -18.56 -8.69 -16.53
CA ASN A 34 -19.40 -8.06 -15.51
C ASN A 34 -18.72 -8.15 -14.14
N ILE A 35 -18.67 -7.02 -13.47
CA ILE A 35 -18.15 -6.86 -12.11
C ILE A 35 -19.32 -6.37 -11.26
N GLU A 36 -19.62 -7.09 -10.19
CA GLU A 36 -20.64 -6.72 -9.22
C GLU A 36 -20.02 -6.60 -7.84
N GLY A 37 -20.46 -5.59 -7.09
CA GLY A 37 -20.00 -5.38 -5.73
C GLY A 37 -20.65 -4.19 -5.04
N GLU A 38 -20.44 -4.14 -3.73
CA GLU A 38 -20.84 -3.05 -2.85
C GLU A 38 -19.84 -1.88 -2.99
N VAL A 39 -20.35 -0.66 -3.17
CA VAL A 39 -19.53 0.55 -3.29
C VAL A 39 -18.87 0.89 -1.95
N LEU A 40 -17.55 0.89 -1.90
CA LEU A 40 -16.78 1.29 -0.71
C LEU A 40 -16.35 2.75 -0.74
N ALA A 41 -15.97 3.24 -1.92
CA ALA A 41 -15.48 4.59 -2.11
C ALA A 41 -15.52 4.97 -3.60
N TYR A 42 -15.58 6.27 -3.87
CA TYR A 42 -15.48 6.84 -5.20
C TYR A 42 -14.54 8.04 -5.15
N ASP A 43 -13.55 8.08 -6.05
CA ASP A 43 -12.77 9.29 -6.30
C ASP A 43 -13.30 10.02 -7.54
N PRO A 44 -13.91 11.21 -7.38
CA PRO A 44 -14.40 12.01 -8.49
C PRO A 44 -13.32 12.37 -9.51
N THR A 45 -12.10 12.65 -9.04
CA THR A 45 -11.04 13.22 -9.88
C THR A 45 -10.52 12.19 -10.88
N SER A 46 -10.13 11.00 -10.39
CA SER A 46 -9.62 9.92 -11.25
C SER A 46 -10.73 9.01 -11.79
N ARG A 47 -11.99 9.23 -11.39
CA ARG A 47 -13.16 8.40 -11.71
C ARG A 47 -12.93 6.93 -11.37
N LEU A 48 -12.29 6.68 -10.23
CA LEU A 48 -12.04 5.35 -9.70
C LEU A 48 -13.11 4.97 -8.68
N LEU A 49 -13.69 3.79 -8.84
CA LEU A 49 -14.71 3.22 -7.95
C LEU A 49 -14.13 1.98 -7.25
N ALA A 50 -14.13 1.98 -5.92
CA ALA A 50 -13.74 0.83 -5.12
C ALA A 50 -14.97 -0.02 -4.79
N LEU A 51 -14.94 -1.29 -5.17
CA LEU A 51 -16.02 -2.25 -4.97
C LEU A 51 -15.57 -3.42 -4.10
N LYS A 52 -16.40 -3.79 -3.12
CA LYS A 52 -16.26 -5.04 -2.37
C LYS A 52 -17.09 -6.12 -3.06
N LYS A 53 -16.42 -7.17 -3.51
CA LYS A 53 -17.10 -8.31 -4.13
C LYS A 53 -17.82 -9.14 -3.07
N PRO A 54 -18.95 -9.76 -3.42
CA PRO A 54 -19.58 -10.76 -2.57
C PRO A 54 -18.61 -11.94 -2.34
N PRO A 55 -18.66 -12.61 -1.18
CA PRO A 55 -17.80 -13.75 -0.91
C PRO A 55 -18.04 -14.89 -1.90
N THR A 56 -16.97 -15.43 -2.48
CA THR A 56 -17.05 -16.53 -3.45
C THR A 56 -17.38 -17.88 -2.81
N SER A 57 -17.17 -18.03 -1.49
CA SER A 57 -17.56 -19.24 -0.74
C SER A 57 -18.12 -18.92 0.66
N SER A 58 -19.06 -19.73 1.10
CA SER A 58 -19.73 -19.62 2.40
C SER A 58 -18.81 -19.86 3.60
N GLU A 59 -17.66 -20.50 3.38
CA GLU A 59 -16.66 -20.83 4.40
C GLU A 59 -15.69 -19.68 4.70
N ARG A 60 -15.55 -18.71 3.79
CA ARG A 60 -14.58 -17.59 3.91
C ARG A 60 -15.26 -16.24 4.10
N LYS A 61 -16.23 -16.17 5.03
CA LYS A 61 -17.03 -14.95 5.29
C LYS A 61 -16.20 -13.72 5.69
N ASN A 62 -14.99 -13.91 6.22
CA ASN A 62 -14.10 -12.84 6.66
C ASN A 62 -13.12 -12.36 5.56
N LEU A 63 -13.12 -13.01 4.39
CA LEU A 63 -12.30 -12.63 3.24
C LEU A 63 -13.22 -12.06 2.18
N CYS A 64 -12.92 -10.84 1.74
CA CYS A 64 -13.60 -10.21 0.61
C CYS A 64 -12.56 -9.65 -0.35
N ASP A 65 -12.85 -9.77 -1.64
CA ASP A 65 -12.01 -9.19 -2.67
C ASP A 65 -12.44 -7.74 -2.90
N ILE A 66 -11.48 -6.83 -2.82
CA ILE A 66 -11.70 -5.42 -3.18
C ILE A 66 -11.17 -5.20 -4.59
N CYS A 67 -12.00 -4.64 -5.46
CA CYS A 67 -11.67 -4.30 -6.83
C CYS A 67 -11.74 -2.79 -7.04
N ILE A 68 -10.78 -2.23 -7.77
CA ILE A 68 -10.81 -0.83 -8.19
C ILE A 68 -11.15 -0.79 -9.67
N VAL A 69 -12.24 -0.13 -10.00
CA VAL A 69 -12.77 0.01 -11.36
C VAL A 69 -12.54 1.43 -11.84
N ASN A 70 -11.91 1.59 -13.00
CA ASN A 70 -11.82 2.86 -13.68
C ASN A 70 -13.08 3.06 -14.53
N LEU A 71 -13.95 4.00 -14.12
CA LEU A 71 -15.23 4.24 -14.79
C LEU A 71 -15.06 4.82 -16.20
N ASN A 72 -13.87 5.29 -16.58
CA ASN A 72 -13.58 5.69 -17.96
C ASN A 72 -13.40 4.49 -18.91
N LEU A 73 -13.21 3.29 -18.36
CA LEU A 73 -12.97 2.04 -19.11
C LEU A 73 -14.12 1.04 -18.95
N VAL A 74 -15.28 1.53 -18.54
CA VAL A 74 -16.50 0.76 -18.34
C VAL A 74 -17.47 1.10 -19.47
N SER A 75 -18.05 0.06 -20.09
CA SER A 75 -19.03 0.21 -21.18
C SER A 75 -20.46 0.30 -20.68
N ASP A 76 -20.76 -0.21 -19.48
CA ASP A 76 -22.07 -0.18 -18.85
C ASP A 76 -21.96 -0.09 -17.33
N PHE A 77 -22.80 0.71 -16.69
CA PHE A 77 -22.83 0.93 -15.25
C PHE A 77 -24.28 1.05 -14.75
N GLN A 78 -24.64 0.23 -13.77
CA GLN A 78 -26.00 0.19 -13.22
C GLN A 78 -25.98 0.00 -11.70
N VAL A 79 -26.87 0.72 -11.00
CA VAL A 79 -27.14 0.51 -9.58
C VAL A 79 -28.21 -0.58 -9.46
N LYS A 80 -27.87 -1.70 -8.83
CA LYS A 80 -28.79 -2.82 -8.61
C LYS A 80 -29.59 -2.67 -7.33
N HIS A 81 -28.94 -2.18 -6.28
CA HIS A 81 -29.55 -2.00 -4.98
C HIS A 81 -29.02 -0.73 -4.33
N GLU A 82 -29.92 0.19 -4.02
CA GLU A 82 -29.58 1.38 -3.25
C GLU A 82 -29.57 1.03 -1.77
N ASN A 83 -28.49 1.38 -1.09
CA ASN A 83 -28.41 1.19 0.35
C ASN A 83 -29.30 2.21 1.07
N ALA A 84 -30.24 1.74 1.89
CA ALA A 84 -31.12 2.61 2.65
C ALA A 84 -30.42 3.23 3.87
N GLU A 85 -29.40 2.55 4.41
CA GLU A 85 -28.70 2.98 5.61
C GLU A 85 -27.53 3.92 5.28
N PRO A 86 -27.26 4.94 6.12
CA PRO A 86 -26.07 5.75 5.96
C PRO A 86 -24.81 4.89 6.17
N PRO A 87 -23.73 5.11 5.38
CA PRO A 87 -22.47 4.43 5.59
C PRO A 87 -21.95 4.64 7.01
N ARG A 88 -21.41 3.58 7.62
CA ARG A 88 -20.75 3.69 8.93
C ARG A 88 -19.57 4.67 8.82
N GLU A 89 -19.48 5.60 9.76
CA GLU A 89 -18.33 6.51 9.83
C GLU A 89 -17.02 5.72 10.00
N PRO A 90 -15.98 6.06 9.22
CA PRO A 90 -14.68 5.42 9.37
C PRO A 90 -14.10 5.75 10.75
N PRO A 91 -13.31 4.84 11.35
CA PRO A 91 -12.66 5.11 12.63
C PRO A 91 -11.73 6.32 12.51
N SER A 92 -11.66 7.11 13.57
CA SER A 92 -10.74 8.25 13.64
C SER A 92 -9.29 7.81 13.40
N LEU A 93 -8.59 8.54 12.56
CA LEU A 93 -7.22 8.27 12.19
C LEU A 93 -6.26 8.68 13.32
N ASP A 94 -5.38 7.77 13.75
CA ASP A 94 -4.33 8.10 14.73
C ASP A 94 -3.19 8.87 14.04
N THR A 95 -3.32 10.20 14.06
CA THR A 95 -2.33 11.13 13.49
C THR A 95 -0.99 11.09 14.21
N ASN A 96 -0.97 10.76 15.51
CA ASN A 96 0.27 10.62 16.27
C ASN A 96 1.07 9.40 15.82
N LYS A 97 0.40 8.27 15.59
CA LYS A 97 1.02 7.07 15.03
C LYS A 97 1.57 7.32 13.63
N LEU A 98 0.85 8.06 12.79
CA LEU A 98 1.34 8.44 11.45
C LEU A 98 2.56 9.34 11.53
N LYS A 99 2.52 10.38 12.38
CA LYS A 99 3.67 11.28 12.60
C LYS A 99 4.90 10.50 13.06
N ARG A 100 4.73 9.62 14.06
CA ARG A 100 5.82 8.76 14.54
C ARG A 100 6.42 7.90 13.43
N ARG A 101 5.59 7.26 12.60
CA ARG A 101 6.06 6.46 11.44
C ARG A 101 6.83 7.33 10.44
N THR A 102 6.39 8.56 10.20
CA THR A 102 7.09 9.49 9.32
C THR A 102 8.44 9.88 9.91
N ASP A 103 8.50 10.26 11.19
CA ASP A 103 9.72 10.64 11.88
C ASP A 103 10.72 9.47 11.94
N GLU A 104 10.26 8.24 12.22
CA GLU A 104 11.07 7.02 12.19
C GLU A 104 11.66 6.76 10.79
N ASN A 105 10.86 6.88 9.74
CA ASN A 105 11.31 6.71 8.36
C ASN A 105 12.33 7.78 7.93
N ILE A 106 12.14 9.03 8.37
CA ILE A 106 13.09 10.12 8.10
C ILE A 106 14.41 9.84 8.82
N SER A 107 14.36 9.54 10.12
CA SER A 107 15.54 9.24 10.93
C SER A 107 16.34 8.07 10.35
N GLU A 108 15.65 7.00 9.93
CA GLU A 108 16.29 5.85 9.28
C GLU A 108 16.97 6.23 7.96
N LYS A 109 16.30 7.00 7.10
CA LYS A 109 16.91 7.46 5.83
C LYS A 109 18.14 8.33 6.08
N MET A 110 18.08 9.25 7.04
CA MET A 110 19.22 10.10 7.41
C MET A 110 20.40 9.27 7.92
N MET A 111 20.12 8.28 8.76
CA MET A 111 21.13 7.33 9.23
C MET A 111 21.80 6.58 8.07
N LEU A 112 21.03 6.06 7.11
CA LEU A 112 21.57 5.37 5.94
C LEU A 112 22.47 6.28 5.09
N ILE A 113 22.11 7.56 4.93
CA ILE A 113 22.94 8.56 4.25
C ILE A 113 24.27 8.75 4.99
N GLN A 114 24.24 8.85 6.32
CA GLN A 114 25.45 8.99 7.15
C GLN A 114 26.36 7.77 7.08
N LEU A 115 25.81 6.56 7.08
CA LEU A 115 26.59 5.33 6.94
C LEU A 115 27.27 5.27 5.56
N ASN A 116 26.55 5.67 4.52
CA ASN A 116 27.09 5.77 3.17
C ASN A 116 28.19 6.84 3.08
N SER A 117 28.03 8.00 3.73
CA SER A 117 29.08 9.04 3.76
C SER A 117 30.33 8.62 4.54
N LYS A 118 30.19 7.68 5.49
CA LYS A 118 31.32 7.08 6.22
C LYS A 118 32.02 5.95 5.45
N GLY A 119 31.64 5.69 4.21
CA GLY A 119 32.29 4.69 3.36
C GLY A 119 31.85 3.25 3.61
N ILE A 120 30.75 3.04 4.35
CA ILE A 120 30.20 1.70 4.57
C ILE A 120 29.66 1.17 3.23
N SER A 121 30.04 -0.07 2.89
CA SER A 121 29.64 -0.69 1.63
C SER A 121 28.11 -0.90 1.55
N LYS A 122 27.57 -0.92 0.32
CA LYS A 122 26.15 -1.22 0.08
C LYS A 122 25.74 -2.57 0.68
N GLN A 123 26.63 -3.55 0.65
CA GLN A 123 26.41 -4.88 1.25
C GLN A 123 26.31 -4.79 2.78
N GLY A 124 27.15 -3.97 3.43
CA GLY A 124 27.07 -3.73 4.87
C GLY A 124 25.77 -3.04 5.27
N ILE A 125 25.31 -2.07 4.47
CA ILE A 125 24.01 -1.42 4.66
C ILE A 125 22.85 -2.42 4.51
N GLN A 126 22.87 -3.27 3.47
CA GLN A 126 21.85 -4.30 3.25
C GLN A 126 21.81 -5.35 4.38
N LEU A 127 22.98 -5.75 4.88
CA LEU A 127 23.10 -6.66 6.01
C LEU A 127 22.45 -6.04 7.26
N TYR A 128 22.75 -4.77 7.56
CA TYR A 128 22.11 -4.05 8.67
C TYR A 128 20.59 -4.01 8.53
N GLN A 129 20.07 -3.61 7.37
CA GLN A 129 18.63 -3.56 7.12
C GLN A 129 17.95 -4.93 7.28
N THR A 130 18.66 -6.01 6.95
CA THR A 130 18.16 -7.37 7.12
C THR A 130 18.12 -7.77 8.60
N ILE A 131 19.19 -7.52 9.34
CA ILE A 131 19.29 -7.87 10.76
C ILE A 131 18.30 -7.06 11.60
N LYS A 132 18.13 -5.76 11.31
CA LYS A 132 17.23 -4.85 12.03
C LYS A 132 15.77 -5.31 12.02
N LYS A 133 15.35 -6.07 11.00
CA LYS A 133 13.99 -6.64 10.91
C LYS A 133 13.70 -7.68 11.99
N THR A 134 14.73 -8.36 12.48
CA THR A 134 14.59 -9.51 13.38
C THR A 134 15.19 -9.24 14.75
N LEU A 135 16.23 -8.40 14.84
CA LEU A 135 16.97 -8.13 16.08
C LEU A 135 17.04 -6.63 16.35
N LYS A 136 17.01 -6.24 17.63
CA LYS A 136 17.24 -4.85 18.04
C LYS A 136 18.71 -4.52 17.78
N CYS A 137 18.99 -3.68 16.79
CA CYS A 137 20.35 -3.27 16.47
C CYS A 137 20.45 -1.78 16.11
N ARG A 138 21.62 -1.20 16.38
CA ARG A 138 21.94 0.19 16.05
C ARG A 138 23.39 0.33 15.59
N TRP A 139 23.65 1.32 14.76
CA TRP A 139 25.02 1.72 14.46
C TRP A 139 25.54 2.66 15.54
N VAL A 140 26.77 2.41 15.97
CA VAL A 140 27.56 3.30 16.80
C VAL A 140 28.88 3.49 16.07
N GLU A 141 29.13 4.72 15.62
CA GLU A 141 30.31 5.06 14.81
C GLU A 141 30.41 4.25 13.51
N ASP A 142 31.25 3.22 13.49
CA ASP A 142 31.55 2.29 12.39
C ASP A 142 31.15 0.83 12.72
N LYS A 143 30.47 0.60 13.85
CA LYS A 143 30.10 -0.73 14.35
C LYS A 143 28.60 -0.87 14.50
N MET A 144 28.09 -2.06 14.16
CA MET A 144 26.68 -2.43 14.34
C MET A 144 26.51 -3.23 15.65
N ILE A 145 25.86 -2.64 16.65
CA ILE A 145 25.58 -3.30 17.93
C ILE A 145 24.22 -4.00 17.84
N VAL A 146 24.14 -5.26 18.25
CA VAL A 146 22.93 -6.09 18.23
C VAL A 146 22.63 -6.58 19.65
N ASN A 147 21.39 -6.43 20.13
CA ASN A 147 20.89 -6.79 21.46
C ASN A 147 21.69 -6.21 22.63
N GLU A 148 21.16 -5.15 23.26
CA GLU A 148 21.79 -4.49 24.41
C GLU A 148 21.66 -5.27 25.73
N ASP A 149 20.85 -6.34 25.76
CA ASP A 149 20.62 -7.16 26.96
C ASP A 149 21.70 -8.25 27.11
N ASP A 150 22.78 -7.89 27.82
CA ASP A 150 23.73 -8.70 28.62
C ASP A 150 24.36 -9.99 28.09
N ARG A 151 24.07 -10.40 26.86
CA ARG A 151 24.98 -11.24 26.09
C ARG A 151 25.53 -10.33 25.02
N LYS A 152 26.72 -9.77 25.26
CA LYS A 152 27.63 -9.27 24.23
C LYS A 152 27.91 -10.41 23.26
N ILE A 153 26.93 -10.74 22.42
CA ILE A 153 27.18 -11.58 21.28
C ILE A 153 27.88 -10.63 20.31
N SER A 154 29.19 -10.62 20.46
CA SER A 154 30.14 -10.09 19.51
C SER A 154 30.04 -10.96 18.25
N PHE A 155 28.87 -11.01 17.60
CA PHE A 155 28.69 -11.60 16.26
C PHE A 155 29.58 -10.88 15.24
N ILE A 156 30.16 -9.74 15.62
CA ILE A 156 31.20 -9.02 14.92
C ILE A 156 32.55 -9.75 14.90
N HIS A 157 32.86 -10.73 15.77
CA HIS A 157 34.11 -11.50 15.60
C HIS A 157 34.04 -12.58 14.50
N ILE A 158 32.83 -12.91 14.01
CA ILE A 158 32.66 -13.91 12.93
C ILE A 158 32.55 -13.26 11.54
N LEU A 159 32.29 -11.95 11.43
CA LEU A 159 32.26 -11.26 10.12
C LEU A 159 33.24 -10.10 9.95
N PHE A 160 33.80 -9.50 11.02
CA PHE A 160 34.79 -8.42 10.90
C PHE A 160 36.26 -8.88 10.96
N SER A 161 36.54 -10.18 10.79
CA SER A 161 37.89 -10.62 10.40
C SER A 161 38.24 -10.16 8.96
N TYR A 162 37.26 -9.61 8.22
CA TYR A 162 37.47 -8.92 6.95
C TYR A 162 37.37 -7.40 7.11
N LYS A 163 38.39 -6.78 7.70
CA LYS A 163 38.61 -5.31 7.62
C LYS A 163 38.58 -4.77 6.18
N HIS A 164 38.72 -5.65 5.18
CA HIS A 164 38.77 -5.33 3.76
C HIS A 164 37.44 -5.42 2.99
N VAL A 165 36.32 -5.82 3.61
CA VAL A 165 35.07 -6.11 2.85
C VAL A 165 33.99 -5.02 3.00
N PHE A 166 34.05 -4.15 4.02
CA PHE A 166 32.93 -3.26 4.32
C PHE A 166 33.21 -1.77 4.40
N ILE A 167 34.47 -1.33 4.33
CA ILE A 167 34.85 0.08 4.23
C ILE A 167 35.56 0.24 2.88
N LYS A 168 35.07 1.17 2.06
CA LYS A 168 35.73 1.55 0.80
C LYS A 168 36.98 2.38 1.04
#